data_AF-A0A3B8PZT9-F1
#
_entry.id   AF-A0A3B8PZT9-F1
#
_cell.length_a   1.000
_cell.length_b   1.000
_cell.length_c   1.000
_cell.angle_alpha   90.00
_cell.angle_beta   90.00
_cell.angle_gamma   90.00
#
_symmetry.space_group_name_H-M   'P 1'
#
loop_
_entity.id
_entity.type
_entity.pdbx_description
1 polymer ?
#
loop_
_entity_poly.entity_id
_entity_poly.type
_entity_poly.pdbx_seq_one_letter_code
_entity_poly.pdbx_strand_id
1 'polypeptide(L)' 'MSRFAVIDVGTNSVKFHVAEKRADGTWNVCLDRAEVTRLGEGLEAAGGEFT' A
#
# COMPACT_ATOMS: atom_id res chain seq x y z
N MET A 1 -12.84 18.92 3.93
CA MET A 1 -12.45 17.72 3.15
C MET A 1 -11.41 16.98 3.95
N SER A 2 -11.59 15.67 4.14
CA SER A 2 -10.63 14.83 4.88
C SER A 2 -9.86 13.96 3.90
N ARG A 3 -8.55 13.85 4.09
CA ARG A 3 -7.69 12.94 3.32
C ARG A 3 -7.40 11.69 4.13
N PHE A 4 -7.41 10.57 3.44
CA PHE A 4 -7.18 9.25 3.98
C PHE A 4 -6.03 8.61 3.21
N ALA A 5 -5.19 7.88 3.93
CA ALA A 5 -4.05 7.21 3.37
C ALA A 5 -4.07 5.74 3.77
N VAL A 6 -3.69 4.87 2.83
CA VAL A 6 -3.41 3.46 3.06
C VAL A 6 -1.99 3.19 2.61
N ILE A 7 -1.21 2.55 3.47
CA ILE A 7 0.06 1.93 3.11
C ILE A 7 -0.15 0.43 3.21
N ASP A 8 -0.01 -0.26 2.09
CA ASP A 8 -0.08 -1.70 2.00
C ASP A 8 1.33 -2.23 1.74
N VAL A 9 1.80 -3.11 2.63
CA VAL A 9 3.15 -3.66 2.61
C VAL A 9 3.05 -5.13 2.22
N GLY A 10 3.30 -5.40 0.94
CA GLY A 10 3.38 -6.75 0.41
C GLY A 10 4.82 -7.25 0.34
N THR A 11 4.95 -8.53 -0.01
CA THR A 11 6.25 -9.20 -0.17
C THR A 11 7.03 -8.69 -1.38
N ASN A 12 6.33 -8.29 -2.45
CA ASN A 12 6.97 -7.78 -3.66
C ASN A 12 7.02 -6.25 -3.72
N SER A 13 6.00 -5.58 -3.17
CA SER A 13 5.80 -4.16 -3.37
C SER A 13 5.22 -3.49 -2.14
N VAL A 14 5.47 -2.19 -2.00
CA VAL A 14 4.76 -1.31 -1.09
C VAL A 14 3.87 -0.39 -1.90
N LYS A 15 2.58 -0.37 -1.59
CA LYS A 15 1.60 0.54 -2.20
C LYS A 15 1.26 1.67 -1.24
N PHE A 16 1.26 2.89 -1.74
CA PHE A 16 0.81 4.09 -1.04
C PHE A 16 -0.34 4.75 -1.80
N HIS A 17 -1.52 4.70 -1.19
CA HIS A 17 -2.75 5.24 -1.76
C HIS A 17 -3.29 6.37 -0.89
N VAL A 18 -3.57 7.52 -1.50
CA VAL A 18 -4.19 8.67 -0.82
C VAL A 18 -5.46 9.07 -1.56
N ALA A 19 -6.56 9.16 -0.82
CA ALA A 19 -7.84 9.61 -1.35
C ALA A 19 -8.48 10.68 -0.46
N GLU A 20 -9.21 11.59 -1.09
CA GLU A 20 -10.02 12.60 -0.42
C GLU A 20 -11.49 12.19 -0.44
N LYS A 21 -12.16 12.28 0.72
CA LYS A 21 -13.62 12.10 0.81
C LYS A 21 -14.30 13.45 0.66
N ARG A 22 -15.09 13.59 -0.42
CA ARG A 22 -15.88 14.78 -0.70
C ARG A 22 -17.12 14.86 0.20
N ALA A 23 -17.70 16.05 0.30
CA ALA A 23 -18.90 16.30 1.11
C ALA A 23 -20.13 15.49 0.64
N ASP A 24 -20.19 15.16 -0.66
CA ASP A 24 -21.21 14.29 -1.27
C ASP A 24 -20.96 12.79 -1.03
N GLY A 25 -19.92 12.45 -0.26
CA GLY A 25 -19.54 11.08 0.05
C GLY A 25 -18.70 10.39 -1.02
N THR A 26 -18.44 11.03 -2.17
CA THR A 26 -17.59 10.47 -3.22
C THR A 26 -16.12 10.50 -2.84
N TRP A 27 -15.36 9.60 -3.45
CA TRP A 27 -13.91 9.51 -3.28
C TRP A 27 -13.18 10.10 -4.48
N ASN A 28 -12.08 10.80 -4.22
CA ASN A 28 -11.14 11.26 -5.22
C ASN A 28 -9.76 10.69 -4.94
N VAL A 29 -9.16 9.96 -5.88
CA VAL A 29 -7.77 9.55 -5.75
C VAL A 29 -6.87 10.77 -5.92
N CYS A 30 -6.04 11.05 -4.91
CA CYS A 30 -5.06 12.12 -4.94
C CYS A 30 -3.67 11.62 -5.36
N LEU A 31 -3.32 10.41 -4.92
CA LEU A 31 -2.06 9.76 -5.22
C LEU A 31 -2.28 8.25 -5.22
N ASP A 32 -1.77 7.57 -6.24
CA ASP A 32 -1.62 6.12 -6.23
C ASP A 32 -0.21 5.78 -6.69
N ARG A 33 0.61 5.23 -5.78
CA ARG A 33 2.00 4.87 -6.04
C ARG A 33 2.26 3.46 -5.56
N ALA A 34 2.98 2.69 -6.35
CA ALA A 34 3.51 1.40 -5.95
C ALA A 34 5.00 1.36 -6.25
N GLU A 35 5.78 0.89 -5.29
CA GLU A 35 7.21 0.67 -5.43
C GLU A 35 7.51 -0.81 -5.28
N VAL A 36 8.28 -1.37 -6.22
CA VAL A 36 8.78 -2.75 -6.11
C VAL A 36 9.94 -2.75 -5.15
N THR A 37 9.76 -3.39 -4.00
CA THR A 37 10.73 -3.43 -2.89
C THR A 37 11.28 -4.82 -2.64
N ARG A 38 10.59 -5.88 -3.11
CA ARG A 38 11.03 -7.28 -2.99
C ARG A 38 11.37 -7.70 -1.55
N LEU A 39 10.61 -7.20 -0.58
CA LEU A 39 10.82 -7.50 0.85
C LEU A 39 10.75 -8.99 1.21
N GLY A 40 10.08 -9.81 0.39
CA GLY A 40 10.02 -11.26 0.58
C GLY A 40 11.16 -12.03 -0.07
N GLU A 41 12.07 -11.38 -0.80
CA GLU A 41 13.22 -12.08 -1.36
C GLU A 41 14.12 -12.62 -0.23
N GLY A 42 14.37 -13.94 -0.28
CA GLY A 42 15.18 -14.62 0.72
C GLY A 42 14.47 -14.99 2.01
N LEU A 43 13.17 -14.72 2.17
CA LEU A 43 12.46 -15.05 3.42
C LEU A 43 12.48 -16.55 3.72
N GLU A 44 12.08 -17.37 2.74
CA GLU A 44 12.04 -18.84 2.90
C GLU A 44 13.45 -19.40 3.19
N ALA A 45 14.47 -18.88 2.49
CA ALA A 45 15.86 -19.25 2.72
C ALA A 45 16.38 -18.85 4.10
N ALA A 46 15.81 -17.79 4.70
CA ALA A 46 16.09 -17.35 6.06
C ALA A 46 15.24 -18.08 7.12
N GLY A 47 14.39 -19.04 6.71
CA GLY A 47 13.51 -19.81 7.59
C GLY A 47 12.24 -19.07 8.03
N GLY A 48 11.90 -17.95 7.37
CA GLY A 48 10.63 -17.26 7.58
C GLY A 48 9.54 -17.75 6.63
N GLU A 49 8.28 -17.56 7.01
CA GLU A 49 7.10 -17.90 6.21
C GLU A 49 6.08 -16.75 6.25
N PHE A 50 5.30 -16.60 5.19
CA PHE A 50 4.15 -15.68 5.11
C PHE A 50 2.87 -16.48 5.31
N THR A 51 2.63 -16.99 6.52
CA THR A 51 1.42 -17.75 6.90
C THR A 51 0.61 -17.06 7.97
#